data_AF-A0A7K0C079-F1
#
_entry.id   AF-A0A7K0C079-F1
#
_cell.length_a   1.000
_cell.length_b   1.000
_cell.length_c   1.000
_cell.angle_alpha   90.00
_cell.angle_beta   90.00
_cell.angle_gamma   90.00
#
_symmetry.space_group_name_H-M   'P 1'
#
loop_
_entity.id
_entity.type
_entity.pdbx_description
1 polymer ?
#
loop_
_entity_poly.entity_id
_entity_poly.type
_entity_poly.pdbx_seq_one_letter_code
_entity_poly.pdbx_strand_id
1 'polypeptide(L)'
;MNRCSFCNRSADDVDTLVAGAGVYICNDCVALSADIIKSKPAGPKRTTPVWEGVDDDALLAHLPRIDAIRHQVDDDLRSWVGEARRRGMSWDRIGEALGMRRQSAWERFS
;
A
#
# COMPACT_ATOMS: atom_id res chain seq x y z
N MET A 1 -4.85 -6.10 -11.26
CA MET A 1 -6.23 -6.15 -10.74
C MET A 1 -6.23 -5.39 -9.42
N ASN A 2 -6.90 -4.24 -9.35
CA ASN A 2 -6.88 -3.41 -8.15
C ASN A 2 -7.67 -4.13 -7.04
N ARG A 3 -7.03 -4.39 -5.89
CA ARG A 3 -7.64 -5.09 -4.74
C ARG A 3 -7.66 -4.18 -3.53
N CYS A 4 -8.73 -4.27 -2.74
CA CYS A 4 -8.82 -3.57 -1.47
C CYS A 4 -7.73 -4.06 -0.50
N SER A 5 -6.88 -3.16 -0.01
CA SER A 5 -5.80 -3.49 0.94
C SER A 5 -6.31 -4.00 2.30
N PHE A 6 -7.59 -3.75 2.62
CA PHE A 6 -8.21 -4.09 3.90
C PHE A 6 -8.96 -5.43 3.93
N CYS A 7 -9.64 -5.81 2.85
CA CYS A 7 -10.37 -7.09 2.79
C CYS A 7 -9.88 -8.02 1.67
N ASN A 8 -8.92 -7.58 0.87
CA ASN A 8 -8.36 -8.29 -0.27
C ASN A 8 -9.35 -8.61 -1.40
N ARG A 9 -10.60 -8.12 -1.38
CA ARG A 9 -11.55 -8.26 -2.50
C ARG A 9 -11.11 -7.45 -3.72
N SER A 10 -11.43 -7.94 -4.92
CA SER A 10 -11.13 -7.25 -6.18
C SER A 10 -12.07 -6.08 -6.42
N ALA A 11 -11.72 -5.20 -7.35
CA ALA A 11 -12.58 -4.09 -7.78
C ALA A 11 -13.96 -4.56 -8.31
N ASP A 12 -14.04 -5.78 -8.85
CA ASP A 12 -15.28 -6.36 -9.37
C ASP A 12 -16.19 -6.92 -8.25
N ASP A 13 -15.61 -7.19 -7.06
CA ASP A 13 -16.31 -7.77 -5.91
C ASP A 13 -16.92 -6.71 -4.97
N VAL A 14 -16.79 -5.42 -5.30
CA VAL A 14 -17.17 -4.28 -4.43
C VAL A 14 -17.81 -3.16 -5.23
N ASP A 15 -18.73 -2.40 -4.62
CA ASP A 15 -19.44 -1.32 -5.31
C ASP A 15 -18.53 -0.13 -5.64
N THR A 16 -17.54 0.14 -4.80
CA THR A 16 -16.59 1.24 -5.03
C THR A 16 -15.23 0.89 -4.44
N LEU A 17 -14.19 1.16 -5.21
CA LEU A 17 -12.80 1.05 -4.78
C LEU A 17 -12.11 2.41 -4.90
N VAL A 18 -11.73 2.99 -3.76
CA VAL A 18 -10.98 4.25 -3.69
C VAL A 18 -9.49 3.96 -3.83
N ALA A 19 -8.82 4.63 -4.76
CA ALA A 19 -7.38 4.53 -4.99
C ALA A 19 -6.60 5.62 -4.26
N GLY A 20 -5.57 5.22 -3.50
CA GLY A 20 -4.54 6.08 -2.94
C GLY A 20 -3.19 5.84 -3.62
N ALA A 21 -2.10 6.31 -3.02
CA ALA A 21 -0.75 6.05 -3.50
C ALA A 21 -0.32 4.61 -3.14
N GLY A 22 -0.48 3.66 -4.05
CA GLY A 22 -0.06 2.26 -3.83
C GLY A 22 -1.04 1.42 -3.01
N VAL A 23 -2.17 1.97 -2.57
CA VAL A 23 -3.14 1.29 -1.68
C VAL A 23 -4.57 1.60 -2.11
N TYR A 24 -5.49 0.68 -1.82
CA TYR A 24 -6.91 0.83 -2.16
C TYR A 24 -7.81 0.49 -0.97
N ILE A 25 -8.95 1.15 -0.85
CA ILE A 25 -9.96 0.83 0.17
C ILE A 25 -11.37 0.81 -0.47
N CYS A 26 -12.12 -0.25 -0.22
CA CYS A 26 -13.48 -0.40 -0.74
C CYS A 26 -14.54 0.23 0.18
N ASN A 27 -15.73 0.48 -0.37
CA ASN A 27 -16.89 1.03 0.36
C ASN A 27 -17.18 0.31 1.69
N ASP A 28 -17.21 -1.03 1.71
CA ASP A 28 -17.52 -1.79 2.93
C ASP A 28 -16.45 -1.62 4.02
N CYS A 29 -15.17 -1.56 3.63
CA CYS A 29 -14.08 -1.34 4.57
C CYS A 29 -14.07 0.09 5.11
N VAL A 30 -14.47 1.08 4.31
CA VAL A 30 -14.68 2.46 4.78
C VAL A 30 -15.77 2.50 5.82
N ALA A 31 -16.93 1.89 5.55
CA ALA A 31 -18.06 1.84 6.47
C ALA A 31 -17.68 1.17 7.81
N LEU A 32 -17.09 -0.03 7.75
CA LEU A 32 -16.63 -0.74 8.94
C LEU A 32 -15.60 0.07 9.75
N SER A 33 -14.64 0.70 9.07
CA SER A 33 -13.62 1.53 9.75
C SER A 33 -14.26 2.73 10.44
N ALA A 34 -15.24 3.38 9.80
CA ALA A 34 -15.96 4.49 10.39
C ALA A 34 -16.73 4.05 11.66
N ASP A 35 -17.36 2.88 11.64
CA ASP A 35 -18.06 2.33 12.81
C ASP A 35 -17.10 2.00 13.97
N ILE A 36 -15.95 1.39 13.68
CA ILE A 36 -14.89 1.13 14.68
C ILE A 36 -14.38 2.44 15.29
N ILE A 37 -14.18 3.48 14.48
CA ILE A 37 -13.72 4.79 14.97
C ILE A 37 -14.80 5.47 15.81
N LYS A 38 -16.06 5.45 15.36
CA LYS A 38 -17.20 6.07 16.04
C LYS A 38 -17.49 5.43 17.39
N SER A 39 -17.37 4.11 17.48
CA SER A 39 -17.51 3.36 18.73
C SER A 39 -16.36 3.57 19.72
N LYS A 40 -15.27 4.24 19.29
CA LYS A 40 -14.09 4.67 20.07
C LYS A 40 -13.83 3.69 21.22
N PRO A 41 -13.29 2.49 20.96
CA PRO A 41 -12.98 1.54 22.03
C PRO A 41 -12.19 2.28 23.12
N ALA A 42 -12.64 2.20 24.37
CA ALA A 42 -12.05 2.91 25.51
C ALA A 42 -10.65 2.40 25.91
N GLY A 43 -9.93 1.79 24.96
CA GLY A 43 -8.58 1.28 25.13
C GLY A 43 -7.53 2.29 24.68
N PRO A 44 -6.26 2.05 25.05
CA PRO A 44 -5.15 2.81 24.50
C PRO A 44 -5.21 2.75 22.96
N LYS A 45 -4.82 3.85 22.29
CA LYS A 45 -4.47 3.77 20.87
C LYS A 45 -3.50 2.60 20.76
N ARG A 46 -3.81 1.58 19.94
CA ARG A 46 -2.89 0.45 19.73
C ARG A 46 -1.60 1.00 19.11
N THR A 47 -0.66 1.35 19.97
CA THR A 47 0.69 1.78 19.66
C THR A 47 1.62 0.79 20.35
N THR A 48 1.52 -0.46 19.95
CA THR A 48 2.48 -1.52 20.27
C THR A 48 2.63 -2.37 19.03
N PRO A 49 3.77 -3.06 18.85
CA PRO A 49 3.95 -3.86 17.67
C PRO A 49 2.77 -4.82 17.48
N VAL A 50 2.13 -4.76 16.31
CA VAL A 50 0.88 -5.50 16.01
C VAL A 50 1.06 -7.02 16.14
N TRP A 51 2.31 -7.48 16.15
CA TRP A 51 2.73 -8.87 16.31
C TRP A 51 2.94 -9.31 17.77
N GLU A 52 2.84 -8.42 18.75
CA GLU A 52 2.81 -8.83 20.16
C GLU A 52 1.54 -9.63 20.46
N GLY A 53 1.70 -10.90 20.83
CA GLY A 53 0.59 -11.80 21.14
C GLY A 53 0.01 -12.56 19.95
N VAL A 54 0.65 -12.46 18.77
CA VAL A 54 0.38 -13.32 17.61
C VAL A 54 1.33 -14.52 17.68
N ASP A 55 0.83 -15.74 17.52
CA ASP A 55 1.69 -16.92 17.43
C ASP A 55 2.44 -16.99 16.08
N ASP A 56 3.45 -17.86 15.99
CA ASP A 56 4.31 -17.96 14.81
C ASP A 56 3.51 -18.28 13.54
N ASP A 57 2.49 -19.14 13.63
CA ASP A 57 1.67 -19.53 12.48
C ASP A 57 0.84 -18.35 11.96
N ALA A 58 0.18 -17.62 12.85
CA ALA A 58 -0.58 -16.43 12.51
C ALA A 58 0.32 -15.30 11.98
N LEU A 59 1.54 -15.18 12.51
CA LEU A 59 2.55 -14.24 12.01
C LEU A 59 2.96 -14.60 10.58
N LEU A 60 3.32 -15.87 10.33
CA LEU A 60 3.71 -16.34 8.99
C LEU A 60 2.55 -16.23 7.99
N ALA A 61 1.32 -16.51 8.41
CA ALA A 61 0.12 -16.35 7.58
C ALA A 61 -0.13 -14.88 7.20
N HIS A 62 0.36 -13.91 7.99
CA HIS A 62 0.24 -12.50 7.66
C HIS A 62 1.23 -12.06 6.56
N LEU A 63 2.40 -12.68 6.45
CA LEU A 63 3.47 -12.23 5.55
C LEU A 63 3.05 -12.13 4.06
N PRO A 64 2.37 -13.12 3.44
CA PRO A 64 1.96 -13.03 2.04
C PRO A 64 1.05 -11.83 1.76
N ARG A 65 0.24 -11.42 2.75
CA ARG A 65 -0.64 -10.26 2.63
C ARG A 65 0.15 -8.95 2.60
N ILE A 66 1.18 -8.82 3.44
CA ILE A 66 2.06 -7.64 3.41
C ILE A 66 2.84 -7.59 2.10
N ASP A 67 3.34 -8.73 1.65
CA ASP A 67 4.09 -8.85 0.41
C ASP A 67 3.22 -8.50 -0.82
N ALA A 68 1.95 -8.89 -0.84
CA ALA A 68 1.01 -8.47 -1.88
C ALA A 68 0.81 -6.94 -1.92
N ILE A 69 0.69 -6.30 -0.74
CA ILE A 69 0.59 -4.83 -0.66
C ILE A 69 1.89 -4.18 -1.13
N ARG A 70 3.05 -4.73 -0.75
CA ARG A 70 4.36 -4.24 -1.21
C ARG A 70 4.47 -4.28 -2.73
N HIS A 71 4.15 -5.41 -3.36
CA HIS A 71 4.16 -5.55 -4.82
C HIS A 71 3.28 -4.49 -5.49
N GLN A 72 2.09 -4.24 -4.95
CA GLN A 72 1.18 -3.23 -5.47
C GLN A 72 1.77 -1.81 -5.40
N VAL A 73 2.39 -1.44 -4.28
CA VAL A 73 3.07 -0.14 -4.15
C VAL A 73 4.24 -0.02 -5.13
N ASP A 74 5.01 -1.10 -5.30
CA ASP A 74 6.14 -1.13 -6.24
C ASP A 74 5.67 -0.99 -7.71
N ASP A 75 4.57 -1.65 -8.09
CA ASP A 75 3.98 -1.56 -9.44
C ASP A 75 3.43 -0.15 -9.73
N ASP A 76 2.72 0.45 -8.78
CA ASP A 76 2.24 1.82 -8.90
C ASP A 76 3.43 2.78 -9.03
N LEU A 77 4.45 2.64 -8.19
CA LEU A 77 5.65 3.49 -8.26
C LEU A 77 6.38 3.35 -9.60
N ARG A 78 6.52 2.13 -10.14
CA ARG A 78 7.07 1.90 -11.48
C ARG A 78 6.26 2.63 -12.55
N SER A 79 4.94 2.58 -12.47
CA SER A 79 4.04 3.27 -13.42
C SER A 79 4.24 4.79 -13.38
N TRP A 80 4.34 5.37 -12.18
CA TRP A 80 4.63 6.80 -12.01
C TRP A 80 6.01 7.20 -12.52
N VAL A 81 7.04 6.39 -12.24
CA VAL A 81 8.39 6.63 -12.78
C VAL A 81 8.40 6.52 -14.30
N GLY A 82 7.71 5.54 -14.87
CA GLY A 82 7.54 5.39 -16.32
C GLY A 82 6.90 6.63 -16.94
N GLU A 83 5.85 7.16 -16.34
CA GLU A 83 5.21 8.41 -16.77
C GLU A 83 6.15 9.61 -16.64
N ALA A 84 6.93 9.70 -15.57
CA ALA A 84 7.93 10.76 -15.40
C ALA A 84 9.00 10.73 -16.50
N ARG A 85 9.47 9.52 -16.85
CA ARG A 85 10.40 9.30 -17.96
C ARG A 85 9.78 9.64 -19.31
N ARG A 86 8.52 9.25 -19.54
CA ARG A 86 7.78 9.60 -20.78
C ARG A 86 7.65 11.12 -20.98
N ARG A 87 7.54 11.87 -19.89
CA ARG A 87 7.53 13.35 -19.90
C ARG A 87 8.93 13.99 -19.99
N GLY A 88 9.99 13.20 -20.13
CA GLY A 88 11.35 13.69 -20.34
C GLY A 88 12.11 14.09 -19.06
N MET A 89 11.61 13.75 -17.87
CA MET A 89 12.34 14.04 -16.63
C MET A 89 13.60 13.17 -16.50
N SER A 90 14.74 13.77 -16.15
CA SER A 90 16.02 13.06 -16.01
C SER A 90 16.03 12.07 -14.83
N TRP A 91 16.91 11.07 -14.90
CA TRP A 91 17.12 10.13 -13.80
C TRP A 91 17.68 10.82 -12.55
N ASP A 92 18.42 11.93 -12.69
CA ASP A 92 18.86 12.75 -11.56
C ASP A 92 17.66 13.33 -10.80
N ARG A 93 16.71 13.95 -11.52
CA ARG A 93 15.52 14.56 -10.92
C ARG A 93 14.59 13.53 -10.29
N ILE A 94 14.44 12.36 -10.94
CA ILE A 94 13.63 11.26 -10.39
C ILE A 94 14.30 10.68 -9.14
N GLY A 95 15.62 10.48 -9.18
CA GLY A 95 16.38 10.01 -8.02
C GLY A 95 16.26 10.96 -6.83
N GLU A 96 16.44 12.26 -7.05
CA GLU A 96 16.28 13.30 -6.03
C GLU A 96 14.89 13.26 -5.38
N ALA A 97 13.82 13.16 -6.19
CA ALA A 97 12.44 13.06 -5.70
C ALA A 97 12.19 11.79 -4.85
N LEU A 98 12.91 10.71 -5.11
CA LEU A 98 12.83 9.44 -4.37
C LEU A 98 13.87 9.33 -3.24
N GLY A 99 14.66 10.39 -2.99
CA GLY A 99 15.72 10.37 -1.97
C GLY A 99 16.87 9.40 -2.28
N MET A 100 17.13 9.11 -3.57
CA MET A 100 18.17 8.20 -4.01
C MET A 100 19.08 8.82 -5.08
N ARG A 101 20.25 8.22 -5.31
CA ARG A 101 21.16 8.68 -6.36
C ARG A 101 20.63 8.29 -7.74
N ARG A 102 21.02 9.04 -8.78
CA ARG A 102 20.69 8.77 -10.20
C ARG A 102 20.89 7.30 -10.59
N GLN A 103 22.04 6.73 -10.23
CA GLN A 103 22.37 5.35 -10.58
C GLN A 103 21.37 4.36 -9.97
N SER A 104 21.01 4.52 -8.70
CA SER A 104 20.03 3.67 -8.03
C SER A 104 18.64 3.79 -8.65
N ALA A 105 18.23 4.99 -9.09
CA ALA A 105 16.97 5.18 -9.80
C ALA A 105 16.98 4.49 -11.17
N TRP A 106 18.07 4.62 -11.92
CA TRP A 106 18.21 3.95 -13.21
C TRP A 106 18.20 2.43 -13.06
N GLU A 107 19.02 1.85 -12.18
CA GLU A 107 19.11 0.40 -11.95
C GLU A 107 17.76 -0.21 -11.50
N ARG A 108 16.96 0.53 -10.72
CA ARG A 108 15.68 0.04 -10.21
C ARG A 108 14.54 0.10 -11.24
N PHE A 109 14.55 1.12 -12.11
CA PHE A 109 13.38 1.49 -12.92
C PHE A 109 13.61 1.54 -14.43
N SER A 110 14.83 1.26 -14.93
CA SER A 110 15.08 1.10 -16.36
C SER A 110 14.63 -0.24 -16.90
#